data_AF-A0A7W4PH91-F1
#
_entry.id   AF-A0A7W4PH91-F1
#
_cell.length_a   1.000
_cell.length_b   1.000
_cell.length_c   1.000
_cell.angle_alpha   90.00
_cell.angle_beta   90.00
_cell.angle_gamma   90.00
#
_symmetry.space_group_name_H-M   'P 1'
#
loop_
_entity.id
_entity.type
_entity.pdbx_description
1 polymer ?
#
loop_
_entity_poly.entity_id
_entity_poly.type
_entity_poly.pdbx_seq_one_letter_code
_entity_poly.pdbx_strand_id
1 'polypeptide(L)'
;MVGGRPPDPAAEDALVPLSALQHYLFCPRQCALIHVERVWAEDGATAEGRLMHERVDSGRPDRRAGVRTVRGMVIRSLALGVAGKAVLVAWQERKKEELRHPFLGESLSFGLVVHVQAQLLARHLRGDLDGYPAFVWK
;
A
#
# COMPACT_ATOMS: atom_id res chain seq x y z
N MET A 1 -5.05 39.77 8.50
CA MET A 1 -3.95 39.13 9.26
C MET A 1 -4.53 37.99 10.07
N VAL A 2 -4.54 36.77 9.53
CA VAL A 2 -5.01 35.59 10.29
C VAL A 2 -3.80 35.01 11.01
N GLY A 3 -3.48 35.58 12.17
CA GLY A 3 -2.49 35.02 13.10
C GLY A 3 -3.11 33.87 13.87
N GLY A 4 -3.35 32.74 13.19
CA GLY A 4 -3.68 31.49 13.85
C GLY A 4 -2.49 31.04 14.70
N ARG A 5 -2.74 30.57 15.93
CA ARG A 5 -1.73 29.89 16.75
C ARG A 5 -1.03 28.84 15.88
N PRO A 6 0.32 28.78 15.84
CA PRO A 6 1.00 27.75 15.07
C PRO A 6 0.46 26.39 15.52
N PRO A 7 0.14 25.49 14.56
CA PRO A 7 -0.42 24.18 14.89
C PRO A 7 0.50 23.50 15.91
N ASP A 8 -0.12 22.87 16.91
CA ASP A 8 0.63 22.09 17.89
C ASP A 8 1.51 21.08 17.13
N PRO A 9 2.84 21.11 17.28
CA PRO A 9 3.73 20.17 16.59
C PRO A 9 3.47 18.70 16.97
N ALA A 10 2.70 18.45 18.04
CA ALA A 10 2.23 17.13 18.42
C ALA A 10 0.88 16.72 17.79
N ALA A 11 0.17 17.63 17.12
CA ALA A 11 -1.09 17.31 16.43
C ALA A 11 -0.84 16.42 15.21
N GLU A 12 -1.68 15.40 14.99
CA GLU A 12 -1.51 14.44 13.89
C GLU A 12 -1.51 15.12 12.51
N ASP A 13 -2.32 16.16 12.33
CA ASP A 13 -2.38 16.95 11.09
C ASP A 13 -1.11 17.77 10.82
N ALA A 14 -0.26 17.97 11.84
CA ALA A 14 1.04 18.62 11.70
C ALA A 14 2.17 17.65 11.33
N LEU A 15 1.93 16.34 11.38
CA LEU A 15 2.93 15.31 11.07
C LEU A 15 2.88 14.90 9.61
N VAL A 16 4.06 14.74 8.99
CA VAL A 16 4.19 14.28 7.62
C VAL A 16 3.84 12.79 7.52
N PRO A 17 2.96 12.37 6.59
CA PRO A 17 2.67 10.96 6.39
C PRO A 17 3.92 10.18 5.98
N LEU A 18 4.17 9.00 6.56
CA LEU A 18 5.30 8.14 6.15
C LEU A 18 5.28 7.82 4.65
N SER A 19 4.09 7.71 4.04
CA SER A 19 3.94 7.51 2.58
C SER A 19 4.45 8.70 1.76
N ALA A 20 4.48 9.92 2.31
CA ALA A 20 5.05 11.08 1.64
C ALA A 20 6.56 10.91 1.39
N LEU A 21 7.29 10.21 2.26
CA LEU A 21 8.71 9.92 2.04
C LEU A 21 8.91 9.07 0.79
N GLN A 22 8.10 8.02 0.62
CA GLN A 22 8.13 7.19 -0.58
C GLN A 22 7.79 8.00 -1.84
N HIS A 23 6.72 8.80 -1.79
CA HIS A 23 6.32 9.62 -2.95
C HIS A 23 7.40 10.65 -3.31
N TYR A 24 8.06 11.25 -2.31
CA TYR A 24 9.14 12.20 -2.52
C TYR A 24 10.36 11.53 -3.16
N LEU A 25 10.76 10.36 -2.66
CA LEU A 25 11.86 9.57 -3.22
C LEU A 25 11.59 9.15 -4.67
N PHE A 26 10.33 8.83 -5.01
CA PHE A 26 9.96 8.52 -6.38
C PHE A 26 9.97 9.77 -7.28
N CYS A 27 9.25 10.82 -6.87
CA CYS A 27 9.19 12.09 -7.60
C CYS A 27 8.69 13.25 -6.71
N PRO A 28 9.49 14.31 -6.47
CA PRO A 28 9.08 15.47 -5.68
C PRO A 28 7.82 16.16 -6.22
N ARG A 29 7.67 16.24 -7.55
CA ARG A 29 6.50 16.84 -8.22
C ARG A 29 5.22 16.06 -7.90
N GLN A 30 5.27 14.73 -7.99
CA GLN A 30 4.14 13.87 -7.65
C GLN A 30 3.81 13.94 -6.15
N CYS A 31 4.83 13.98 -5.29
CA CYS A 31 4.65 14.17 -3.86
C CYS A 31 3.91 15.48 -3.55
N ALA A 32 4.30 16.59 -4.20
CA ALA A 32 3.62 17.88 -4.03
C ALA A 32 2.17 17.84 -4.53
N LEU A 33 1.92 17.23 -5.70
CA LEU A 33 0.56 17.06 -6.22
C LEU A 33 -0.35 16.29 -5.24
N ILE A 34 0.19 15.23 -4.64
CA ILE A 34 -0.54 14.36 -3.71
C ILE A 34 -0.75 15.02 -2.33
N HIS A 35 0.32 15.55 -1.72
CA HIS A 35 0.34 15.92 -0.30
C HIS A 35 0.19 17.43 -0.04
N VAL A 36 0.56 18.29 -1.00
CA VAL A 36 0.45 19.75 -0.88
C VAL A 36 -0.79 20.25 -1.61
N GLU A 37 -0.87 19.97 -2.91
CA GLU A 37 -1.95 20.44 -3.79
C GLU A 37 -3.24 19.63 -3.61
N ARG A 38 -3.15 18.45 -2.95
CA ARG A 38 -4.27 17.51 -2.78
C ARG A 38 -4.99 17.19 -4.11
N VAL A 39 -4.24 17.22 -5.22
CA VAL A 39 -4.72 16.87 -6.56
C VAL A 39 -4.72 15.35 -6.65
N TRP A 40 -5.71 14.78 -5.98
CA TRP A 40 -6.11 13.39 -6.08
C TRP A 40 -7.58 13.40 -6.47
N ALA A 41 -7.86 13.69 -7.74
CA ALA A 41 -9.20 13.50 -8.25
C ALA A 41 -9.53 12.01 -8.12
N GLU A 42 -10.51 11.67 -7.29
CA GLU A 42 -10.96 10.30 -7.13
C GLU A 42 -11.58 9.85 -8.45
N ASP A 43 -10.88 8.98 -9.16
CA ASP A 43 -11.50 8.14 -10.17
C ASP A 43 -12.21 6.95 -9.50
N GLY A 44 -13.06 6.25 -10.25
CA GLY A 44 -13.80 5.09 -9.72
C GLY A 44 -12.89 4.02 -9.12
N ALA A 45 -11.67 3.85 -9.65
CA ALA A 45 -10.69 2.89 -9.15
C ALA A 45 -10.11 3.29 -7.78
N THR A 46 -9.91 4.59 -7.53
CA THR A 46 -9.45 5.11 -6.24
C THR A 46 -10.55 5.04 -5.18
N ALA A 47 -11.81 5.29 -5.56
CA ALA A 47 -12.97 5.12 -4.69
C ALA A 47 -13.20 3.65 -4.31
N GLU A 48 -13.09 2.74 -5.28
CA GLU A 48 -13.17 1.29 -5.06
C GLU A 48 -12.00 0.80 -4.18
N GLY A 49 -10.79 1.30 -4.43
CA GLY A 49 -9.62 1.04 -3.58
C GLY A 49 -9.84 1.48 -2.13
N ARG A 50 -10.45 2.65 -1.91
CA ARG A 50 -10.81 3.13 -0.56
C ARG A 50 -11.80 2.21 0.14
N LEU A 51 -12.87 1.80 -0.55
CA LEU A 51 -13.87 0.87 0.00
C LEU A 51 -13.25 -0.50 0.33
N MET A 52 -12.34 -1.00 -0.51
CA MET A 52 -11.56 -2.21 -0.22
C MET A 52 -10.64 -2.03 0.99
N HIS A 53 -9.96 -0.88 1.13
CA HIS A 53 -9.12 -0.57 2.27
C HIS A 53 -9.93 -0.44 3.56
N GLU A 54 -11.11 0.16 3.53
CA GLU A 54 -12.01 0.30 4.67
C GLU A 54 -12.40 -1.08 5.25
N ARG A 55 -12.58 -2.08 4.38
CA ARG A 55 -12.87 -3.47 4.77
C ARG A 55 -11.66 -4.18 5.41
N VAL A 56 -10.44 -3.89 4.95
CA VAL A 56 -9.20 -4.39 5.57
C VAL A 56 -8.93 -3.70 6.90
N ASP A 57 -9.25 -2.41 6.98
CA ASP A 57 -9.03 -1.54 8.14
C ASP A 57 -10.04 -1.77 9.28
N SER A 58 -11.24 -2.26 8.96
CA SER A 58 -12.32 -2.58 9.91
C SER A 58 -12.24 -3.98 10.55
N GLY A 59 -11.27 -4.80 10.18
CA GLY A 59 -11.15 -6.18 10.67
C GLY A 59 -10.89 -6.24 12.19
N ARG A 60 -11.77 -6.93 12.94
CA ARG A 60 -11.56 -7.25 14.36
C ARG A 60 -10.16 -7.90 14.55
N PRO A 61 -9.42 -7.55 15.62
CA PRO A 61 -8.17 -8.22 15.95
C PRO A 61 -8.43 -9.71 16.13
N ASP A 62 -7.79 -10.56 15.32
CA ASP A 62 -7.88 -12.01 15.47
C ASP A 62 -6.79 -12.49 16.45
N ARG A 63 -7.19 -13.31 17.43
CA ARG A 63 -6.28 -14.02 18.34
C ARG A 63 -6.21 -15.47 17.86
N ARG A 64 -5.18 -15.80 17.09
CA ARG A 64 -4.80 -17.19 16.83
C ARG A 64 -3.54 -17.51 17.63
N ALA A 65 -3.58 -18.62 18.38
CA ALA A 65 -2.43 -19.20 19.08
C ALA A 65 -1.65 -18.23 20.00
N GLY A 66 -2.33 -17.35 20.74
CA GLY A 66 -1.69 -16.45 21.71
C GLY A 66 -0.95 -15.24 21.12
N VAL A 67 -0.86 -15.12 19.80
CA VAL A 67 -0.27 -13.96 19.11
C VAL A 67 -1.36 -12.95 18.76
N ARG A 68 -1.18 -11.68 19.14
CA ARG A 68 -2.11 -10.58 18.79
C ARG A 68 -1.76 -10.05 17.41
N THR A 69 -2.57 -10.39 16.41
CA THR A 69 -2.39 -9.87 15.04
C THR A 69 -3.00 -8.47 14.95
N VAL A 70 -2.16 -7.44 14.87
CA VAL A 70 -2.59 -6.05 14.63
C VAL A 70 -2.51 -5.78 13.12
N ARG A 71 -3.66 -5.59 12.46
CA ARG A 71 -3.73 -5.34 11.01
C ARG A 71 -3.32 -3.92 10.61
N GLY A 72 -3.25 -3.00 11.57
CA GLY A 72 -2.76 -1.65 11.35
C GLY A 72 -2.48 -0.96 12.68
N MET A 73 -1.21 -0.68 12.93
CA MET A 73 -0.78 0.07 14.10
C MET A 73 -0.44 1.49 13.65
N VAL A 74 -1.14 2.49 14.17
CA VAL A 74 -0.72 3.88 13.99
C VAL A 74 0.60 4.06 14.74
N ILE A 75 1.63 4.52 14.03
CA ILE A 75 2.94 4.84 14.56
C ILE A 75 3.24 6.31 14.29
N ARG A 76 3.92 6.97 15.23
CA ARG A 76 4.37 8.36 15.08
C ARG A 76 5.73 8.56 15.70
N SER A 77 6.51 9.45 15.11
CA SER A 77 7.74 9.99 15.67
C SER A 77 7.64 11.50 15.70
N LEU A 78 7.43 12.06 16.89
CA LEU A 78 7.37 13.51 17.10
C LEU A 78 8.73 14.16 16.82
N ALA A 79 9.82 13.49 17.19
CA ALA A 79 11.18 13.97 16.95
C ALA A 79 11.51 14.10 15.45
N LEU A 80 10.93 13.24 14.62
CA LEU A 80 11.10 13.27 13.16
C LEU A 80 9.95 13.97 12.44
N GLY A 81 8.90 14.39 13.15
CA GLY A 81 7.72 15.02 12.56
C GLY A 81 6.94 14.11 11.59
N VAL A 82 6.93 12.79 11.79
CA VAL A 82 6.27 11.83 10.87
C VAL A 82 5.26 10.92 11.56
N ALA A 83 4.20 10.56 10.84
CA ALA A 83 3.18 9.60 11.29
C ALA A 83 2.72 8.67 10.16
N GLY A 84 2.24 7.48 10.49
CA GLY A 84 1.74 6.55 9.49
C GLY A 84 1.17 5.26 10.08
N LYS A 85 0.63 4.41 9.21
CA LYS A 85 0.06 3.12 9.60
C LYS A 85 1.04 2.00 9.28
N ALA A 86 1.58 1.36 10.30
CA ALA A 86 2.37 0.15 10.16
C ALA A 86 1.45 -1.06 10.00
N VAL A 87 1.48 -1.69 8.81
CA VAL A 87 0.81 -2.97 8.49
C VAL A 87 1.85 -4.10 8.41
N LEU A 88 2.98 -3.94 9.10
CA LEU A 88 4.24 -4.55 8.66
C LEU A 88 4.32 -6.06 8.89
N VAL A 89 3.88 -6.58 10.03
CA VAL A 89 4.21 -7.98 10.38
C VAL A 89 3.40 -8.97 9.55
N ALA A 90 2.07 -8.88 9.58
CA ALA A 90 1.21 -9.82 8.85
C ALA A 90 1.40 -9.72 7.32
N TRP A 91 1.65 -8.52 6.79
CA TRP A 91 1.86 -8.33 5.36
C TRP A 91 3.19 -8.85 4.86
N GLN A 92 4.28 -8.66 5.63
CA GLN A 92 5.60 -9.19 5.27
C GLN A 92 5.62 -10.72 5.35
N GLU A 93 4.96 -11.32 6.33
CA GLU A 93 4.80 -12.78 6.39
C GLU A 93 3.95 -13.30 5.21
N ARG A 94 2.82 -12.64 4.91
CA ARG A 94 1.97 -13.05 3.78
C ARG A 94 2.67 -12.96 2.42
N LYS A 95 3.58 -12.00 2.24
CA LYS A 95 4.40 -11.89 1.01
C LYS A 95 5.37 -13.06 0.82
N LYS A 96 5.77 -13.71 1.91
CA LYS A 96 6.69 -14.86 1.88
C LYS A 96 5.96 -16.18 1.62
N GLU A 97 4.64 -16.23 1.80
CA GLU A 97 3.84 -17.42 1.51
C GLU A 97 4.07 -17.89 0.08
N GLU A 98 4.35 -19.17 -0.10
CA GLU A 98 4.52 -19.77 -1.42
C GLU A 98 3.16 -20.10 -2.02
N LEU A 99 3.03 -19.82 -3.32
CA LEU A 99 1.89 -20.22 -4.11
C LEU A 99 2.33 -20.75 -5.46
N ARG A 100 1.51 -21.63 -6.02
CA ARG A 100 1.73 -22.16 -7.36
C ARG A 100 1.01 -21.30 -8.38
N HIS A 101 1.74 -20.77 -9.36
CA HIS A 101 1.16 -19.98 -10.44
C HIS A 101 0.34 -20.89 -11.37
N PRO A 102 -0.97 -20.65 -11.58
CA PRO A 102 -1.81 -21.55 -12.37
C PRO A 102 -1.34 -21.74 -13.82
N PHE A 103 -0.83 -20.66 -14.43
CA PHE A 103 -0.32 -20.70 -15.80
C PHE A 103 1.11 -21.26 -15.92
N LEU A 104 2.07 -20.80 -15.11
CA LEU A 104 3.47 -21.27 -15.19
C LEU A 104 3.67 -22.66 -14.58
N GLY A 105 2.80 -23.08 -13.66
CA GLY A 105 2.96 -24.33 -12.92
C GLY A 105 4.08 -24.32 -11.87
N GLU A 106 4.77 -23.18 -11.71
CA GLU A 106 5.89 -22.95 -10.80
C GLU A 106 5.43 -22.41 -9.44
N SER A 107 6.18 -22.74 -8.39
CA SER A 107 6.01 -22.15 -7.06
C SER A 107 6.81 -20.86 -6.94
N LEU A 108 6.16 -19.80 -6.46
CA LEU A 108 6.80 -18.52 -6.15
C LEU A 108 6.19 -17.91 -4.90
N SER A 109 6.91 -16.97 -4.28
CA SER A 109 6.37 -16.23 -3.14
C SER A 109 5.26 -15.28 -3.58
N PHE A 110 4.24 -15.09 -2.74
CA PHE A 110 3.10 -14.21 -3.03
C PHE A 110 3.53 -12.80 -3.42
N GLY A 111 4.60 -12.28 -2.80
CA GLY A 111 5.18 -10.99 -3.13
C GLY A 111 5.71 -10.87 -4.57
N LEU A 112 6.06 -11.99 -5.22
CA LEU A 112 6.56 -12.03 -6.60
C LEU A 112 5.45 -12.11 -7.66
N VAL A 113 4.19 -12.37 -7.28
CA VAL A 113 3.08 -12.48 -8.24
C VAL A 113 2.97 -11.24 -9.11
N VAL A 114 3.06 -10.05 -8.52
CA VAL A 114 2.96 -8.78 -9.25
C VAL A 114 4.07 -8.66 -10.30
N HIS A 115 5.29 -9.08 -9.95
CA HIS A 115 6.42 -9.05 -10.87
C HIS A 115 6.24 -10.04 -12.02
N VAL A 116 5.84 -11.28 -11.72
CA VAL A 116 5.55 -12.31 -12.73
C VAL A 116 4.43 -11.89 -13.67
N GLN A 117 3.36 -11.31 -13.13
CA GLN A 117 2.24 -10.81 -13.92
C GLN A 117 2.66 -9.64 -14.83
N ALA A 118 3.51 -8.73 -14.35
CA ALA A 118 4.08 -7.69 -15.19
C ALA A 118 4.93 -8.25 -16.35
N GLN A 119 5.72 -9.31 -16.11
CA GLN A 119 6.49 -9.96 -17.17
C GLN A 119 5.60 -10.67 -18.20
N LEU A 120 4.54 -11.36 -17.74
CA LEU A 120 3.58 -12.03 -18.62
C LEU A 120 2.80 -11.02 -19.47
N LEU A 121 2.41 -9.90 -18.88
CA LEU A 121 1.79 -8.79 -19.61
C LEU A 121 2.74 -8.21 -20.65
N ALA A 122 4.00 -7.94 -20.28
CA ALA A 122 5.00 -7.41 -21.20
C ALA A 122 5.25 -8.37 -22.39
N ARG A 123 5.32 -9.68 -22.13
CA ARG A 123 5.41 -10.70 -23.19
C ARG A 123 4.23 -10.66 -24.14
N HIS A 124 3.01 -10.57 -23.61
CA HIS A 124 1.82 -10.44 -24.43
C HIS A 124 1.84 -9.17 -25.30
N LEU A 125 2.19 -8.03 -24.70
CA LEU A 125 2.29 -6.75 -25.43
C LEU A 125 3.36 -6.77 -26.54
N ARG A 126 4.42 -7.57 -26.39
CA ARG A 126 5.45 -7.76 -27.42
C ARG A 126 5.08 -8.80 -28.48
N GLY A 127 3.96 -9.50 -28.33
CA GLY A 127 3.58 -10.62 -29.21
C GLY A 127 4.36 -11.91 -28.94
N ASP A 128 5.11 -11.98 -27.84
CA ASP A 128 5.81 -13.20 -27.40
C ASP A 128 4.82 -14.23 -26.80
N LEU A 129 3.57 -13.83 -26.55
CA LEU A 129 2.54 -14.64 -25.92
C LEU A 129 1.15 -14.33 -26.51
N ASP A 130 0.44 -15.38 -26.93
CA ASP A 130 -0.85 -15.29 -27.62
C ASP A 130 -1.97 -14.63 -26.79
N GLY A 131 -1.83 -14.62 -25.47
CA GLY A 131 -2.78 -13.99 -24.57
C GLY A 131 -2.18 -13.78 -23.19
N TYR A 132 -2.65 -12.76 -22.46
CA TYR A 132 -2.22 -12.50 -21.08
C TYR A 132 -2.99 -13.38 -20.07
N PRO A 133 -2.33 -14.33 -19.38
CA PRO A 133 -2.98 -15.18 -18.39
C PRO A 133 -2.97 -14.48 -17.04
N ALA A 134 -4.02 -13.67 -16.81
CA ALA A 134 -4.22 -12.98 -15.55
C ALA A 134 -4.26 -13.98 -14.37
N PHE A 135 -3.57 -13.65 -13.30
CA PHE A 135 -3.62 -14.43 -12.06
C PHE A 135 -4.99 -14.24 -11.40
N VAL A 136 -5.86 -15.25 -11.52
CA VAL A 136 -7.18 -15.27 -10.87
C VAL A 136 -7.12 -16.18 -9.64
N TRP A 137 -7.25 -15.57 -8.46
CA TRP A 137 -7.28 -16.29 -7.18
C TRP A 137 -8.72 -16.78 -6.91
N LYS A 138 -8.91 -18.10 -6.71
CA LYS A 138 -10.14 -18.68 -6.13
C LYS A 138 -10.05 -18.80 -4.62
#